data_AF-A0A1B9LQI8-F1
#
_entry.id   AF-A0A1B9LQI8-F1
#
_cell.length_a   1.000
_cell.length_b   1.000
_cell.length_c   1.000
_cell.angle_alpha   90.00
_cell.angle_beta   90.00
_cell.angle_gamma   90.00
#
_symmetry.space_group_name_H-M   'P 1'
#
loop_
_entity.id
_entity.type
_entity.pdbx_description
1 polymer ?
#
loop_
_entity_poly.entity_id
_entity_poly.type
_entity_poly.pdbx_seq_one_letter_code
_entity_poly.pdbx_strand_id
1 'polypeptide(L)'
;MNKIKWVTQAIAQPCEIQKSLFPDFVNIADELAVEWEMALDELNDPLVASSLTSEQKLAVKKLDDYMLSISGASNIQYWNNDALCESAEWQKMRKMAIDILLIMNWENIVPTKADAIYINHG
;
A
#
# COMPACT_ATOMS: atom_id res chain seq x y z
N MET A 1 -13.22 -2.74 7.83
CA MET A 1 -12.87 -2.28 6.46
C MET A 1 -12.15 -3.44 5.78
N ASN A 2 -12.32 -3.70 4.48
CA ASN A 2 -11.48 -4.70 3.81
C ASN A 2 -10.04 -4.15 3.75
N LYS A 3 -9.05 -4.84 4.35
CA LYS A 3 -7.67 -4.36 4.51
C LYS A 3 -7.04 -4.03 3.15
N ILE A 4 -7.26 -4.87 2.12
CA ILE A 4 -6.74 -4.58 0.77
C ILE A 4 -7.30 -3.29 0.20
N LYS A 5 -8.60 -3.02 0.41
CA LYS A 5 -9.20 -1.76 -0.06
C LYS A 5 -8.58 -0.58 0.65
N TRP A 6 -8.42 -0.67 1.98
CA TRP A 6 -7.83 0.41 2.78
C TRP A 6 -6.40 0.73 2.33
N VAL A 7 -5.52 -0.27 2.24
CA VAL A 7 -4.12 -0.03 1.89
C VAL A 7 -3.96 0.41 0.43
N THR A 8 -4.80 -0.12 -0.49
CA THR A 8 -4.81 0.37 -1.88
C THR A 8 -5.21 1.84 -1.94
N GLN A 9 -6.24 2.25 -1.18
CA GLN A 9 -6.63 3.66 -1.08
C GLN A 9 -5.49 4.50 -0.49
N ALA A 10 -4.81 4.02 0.55
CA ALA A 10 -3.68 4.72 1.16
C ALA A 10 -2.51 4.90 0.17
N ILE A 11 -2.09 3.83 -0.53
CA ILE A 11 -1.02 3.89 -1.54
C ILE A 11 -1.38 4.82 -2.70
N ALA A 12 -2.65 4.88 -3.10
CA ALA A 12 -3.12 5.77 -4.17
C ALA A 12 -3.09 7.26 -3.82
N GLN A 13 -3.08 7.63 -2.53
CA GLN A 13 -3.10 9.02 -2.10
C GLN A 13 -1.78 9.76 -2.39
N PRO A 14 -1.76 11.11 -2.42
CA PRO A 14 -0.54 11.94 -2.42
C PRO A 14 0.30 11.82 -1.14
N CYS A 15 1.58 12.23 -1.18
CA CYS A 15 2.54 11.96 -0.10
C CYS A 15 2.10 12.56 1.25
N GLU A 16 1.64 13.81 1.23
CA GLU A 16 1.19 14.49 2.45
C GLU A 16 0.01 13.78 3.11
N ILE A 17 -0.89 13.24 2.30
CA ILE A 17 -2.03 12.47 2.80
C ILE A 17 -1.55 11.14 3.37
N GLN A 18 -0.70 10.40 2.66
CA GLN A 18 -0.11 9.16 3.17
C GLN A 18 0.56 9.37 4.53
N LYS A 19 1.37 10.42 4.67
CA LYS A 19 2.03 10.77 5.94
C LYS A 19 1.02 11.07 7.04
N SER A 20 -0.11 11.70 6.72
CA SER A 20 -1.16 12.02 7.70
C SER A 20 -1.94 10.81 8.24
N LEU A 21 -1.86 9.65 7.56
CA LEU A 21 -2.55 8.42 7.96
C LEU A 21 -1.86 7.71 9.14
N PHE A 22 -0.61 8.06 9.42
CA PHE A 22 0.26 7.40 10.38
C PHE A 22 0.86 8.43 11.36
N PRO A 23 1.47 7.99 12.47
CA PRO A 23 2.26 8.87 13.32
C PRO A 23 3.46 9.48 12.60
N ASP A 24 3.91 10.64 13.05
CA ASP A 24 5.01 11.41 12.44
C ASP A 24 6.41 10.80 12.65
N PHE A 25 6.56 9.92 13.64
CA PHE A 25 7.84 9.31 14.01
C PHE A 25 8.15 7.99 13.28
N VAL A 26 7.22 7.44 12.49
CA VAL A 26 7.43 6.17 11.79
C VAL A 26 7.89 6.37 10.35
N ASN A 27 8.49 5.33 9.78
CA ASN A 27 8.80 5.29 8.36
C ASN A 27 7.55 4.89 7.57
N ILE A 28 6.82 5.87 7.06
CA ILE A 28 5.54 5.68 6.38
C ILE A 28 5.68 4.78 5.15
N ALA A 29 6.81 4.87 4.43
CA ALA A 29 7.06 4.00 3.29
C ALA A 29 7.11 2.52 3.68
N ASP A 30 7.74 2.23 4.82
CA ASP A 30 7.85 0.87 5.37
C ASP A 30 6.50 0.39 5.94
N GLU A 31 5.81 1.25 6.70
CA GLU A 31 4.47 0.94 7.23
C GLU A 31 3.46 0.62 6.12
N LEU A 32 3.48 1.35 5.01
CA LEU A 32 2.62 1.06 3.85
C LEU A 32 2.96 -0.30 3.21
N ALA A 33 4.23 -0.71 3.19
CA ALA A 33 4.64 -2.03 2.74
C ALA A 33 4.14 -3.13 3.69
N VAL A 34 4.27 -2.93 5.00
CA VAL A 34 3.76 -3.86 6.02
C VAL A 34 2.24 -4.02 5.91
N GLU A 35 1.52 -2.92 5.80
CA GLU A 35 0.06 -2.91 5.61
C GLU A 35 -0.37 -3.62 4.31
N TRP A 36 0.45 -3.54 3.27
CA TRP A 36 0.22 -4.22 2.00
C TRP A 36 0.40 -5.74 2.13
N GLU A 37 1.50 -6.19 2.72
CA GLU A 37 1.76 -7.61 2.99
C GLU A 37 0.65 -8.24 3.85
N MET A 38 0.25 -7.56 4.92
CA MET A 38 -0.88 -8.02 5.76
C MET A 38 -2.18 -8.15 4.95
N ALA A 39 -2.44 -7.24 4.03
CA ALA A 39 -3.61 -7.31 3.17
C ALA A 39 -3.53 -8.46 2.14
N LEU A 40 -2.34 -8.80 1.66
CA LEU A 40 -2.14 -9.93 0.77
C LEU A 40 -2.35 -11.27 1.49
N ASP A 41 -1.90 -11.38 2.74
CA ASP A 41 -2.17 -12.56 3.56
C ASP A 41 -3.67 -12.82 3.72
N GLU A 42 -4.47 -11.77 3.94
CA GLU A 42 -5.94 -11.87 3.97
C GLU A 42 -6.53 -12.28 2.60
N LEU A 43 -5.97 -11.77 1.50
CA LEU A 43 -6.41 -12.11 0.15
C LEU A 43 -6.07 -13.55 -0.25
N ASN A 44 -5.04 -14.14 0.34
CA ASN A 44 -4.63 -15.53 0.10
C ASN A 44 -5.56 -16.55 0.75
N ASP A 45 -6.48 -16.12 1.64
CA ASP A 45 -7.56 -16.99 2.12
C ASP A 45 -8.38 -17.48 0.92
N PRO A 46 -8.55 -18.81 0.73
CA PRO A 46 -9.26 -19.37 -0.42
C PRO A 46 -10.67 -18.83 -0.61
N LEU A 47 -11.39 -18.49 0.47
CA LEU A 47 -12.74 -17.93 0.41
C LEU A 47 -12.71 -16.52 -0.17
N VAL A 48 -11.77 -15.69 0.27
CA VAL A 48 -11.58 -14.33 -0.23
C VAL A 48 -11.04 -14.35 -1.66
N ALA A 49 -10.01 -15.14 -1.93
CA ALA A 49 -9.42 -15.32 -3.25
C ALA A 49 -10.46 -15.75 -4.30
N SER A 50 -11.43 -16.59 -3.92
CA SER A 50 -12.49 -17.03 -4.85
C SER A 50 -13.45 -15.91 -5.27
N SER A 51 -13.53 -14.83 -4.49
CA SER A 51 -14.41 -13.68 -4.78
C SER A 51 -13.84 -12.68 -5.79
N LEU A 52 -12.54 -12.79 -6.12
CA LEU A 52 -11.87 -11.93 -7.07
C LEU A 52 -11.79 -12.56 -8.46
N THR A 53 -12.01 -11.73 -9.49
CA THR A 53 -11.78 -12.11 -10.89
C THR A 53 -10.29 -12.24 -11.19
N SER A 54 -9.95 -12.92 -12.29
CA SER A 54 -8.55 -13.03 -12.75
C SER A 54 -7.90 -11.66 -13.02
N GLU A 55 -8.68 -10.70 -13.53
CA GLU A 55 -8.20 -9.34 -13.80
C GLU A 55 -7.85 -8.59 -12.50
N GLN A 56 -8.73 -8.68 -11.50
CA GLN A 56 -8.51 -8.08 -10.18
C GLN A 56 -7.29 -8.67 -9.48
N LYS A 57 -7.13 -10.00 -9.52
CA LYS A 57 -5.94 -10.68 -8.98
C LYS A 57 -4.67 -10.23 -9.68
N LEU A 58 -4.71 -10.11 -11.01
CA LEU A 58 -3.56 -9.67 -11.79
C LEU A 58 -3.17 -8.23 -11.47
N ALA A 59 -4.13 -7.33 -11.24
CA ALA A 59 -3.88 -5.95 -10.87
C ALA A 59 -3.16 -5.86 -9.51
N VAL A 60 -3.65 -6.58 -8.50
CA VAL A 60 -3.01 -6.67 -7.18
C VAL A 60 -1.60 -7.25 -7.30
N LYS A 61 -1.45 -8.37 -8.01
CA LYS A 61 -0.16 -9.03 -8.22
C LYS A 61 0.86 -8.11 -8.91
N LYS A 62 0.44 -7.25 -9.85
CA LYS A 62 1.35 -6.31 -10.53
C LYS A 62 1.96 -5.28 -9.58
N LEU A 63 1.18 -4.77 -8.64
CA LEU A 63 1.70 -3.84 -7.62
C LEU A 63 2.64 -4.59 -6.67
N ASP A 64 2.23 -5.77 -6.21
CA ASP A 64 3.04 -6.63 -5.36
C ASP A 64 4.40 -6.99 -5.99
N ASP A 65 4.40 -7.54 -7.21
CA ASP A 65 5.61 -7.84 -7.97
C ASP A 65 6.51 -6.61 -8.13
N TYR A 66 5.91 -5.42 -8.29
CA TYR A 66 6.67 -4.19 -8.41
C TYR A 66 7.31 -3.77 -7.09
N MET A 67 6.58 -3.85 -5.96
CA MET A 67 7.13 -3.62 -4.63
C MET A 67 8.32 -4.57 -4.38
N LEU A 68 8.13 -5.86 -4.61
CA LEU A 68 9.19 -6.87 -4.48
C LEU A 68 10.41 -6.57 -5.37
N SER A 69 10.20 -6.07 -6.59
CA SER A 69 11.30 -5.74 -7.51
C SER A 69 12.20 -4.60 -7.02
N ILE A 70 11.67 -3.72 -6.15
CA ILE A 70 12.40 -2.61 -5.54
C ILE A 70 12.66 -2.83 -4.05
N SER A 71 12.46 -4.05 -3.54
CA SER A 71 12.76 -4.42 -2.15
C SER A 71 14.21 -4.87 -1.97
N GLY A 72 14.62 -5.08 -0.72
CA GLY A 72 15.93 -5.61 -0.34
C GLY A 72 16.98 -4.53 -0.06
N ALA A 73 18.09 -4.95 0.57
CA ALA A 73 19.12 -4.04 1.08
C ALA A 73 19.72 -3.10 0.03
N SER A 74 19.81 -3.55 -1.22
CA SER A 74 20.33 -2.73 -2.35
C SER A 74 19.39 -1.62 -2.80
N ASN A 75 18.13 -1.62 -2.32
CA ASN A 75 17.07 -0.71 -2.73
C ASN A 75 16.49 0.08 -1.55
N ILE A 76 17.16 0.09 -0.39
CA ILE A 76 16.69 0.76 0.83
C ILE A 76 16.42 2.26 0.63
N GLN A 77 17.07 2.89 -0.36
CA GLN A 77 16.83 4.28 -0.74
C GLN A 77 15.39 4.57 -1.19
N TYR A 78 14.59 3.56 -1.56
CA TYR A 78 13.19 3.74 -1.95
C TYR A 78 12.20 3.57 -0.78
N TRP A 79 12.66 3.06 0.36
CA TRP A 79 11.82 2.70 1.51
C TRP A 79 12.04 3.65 2.68
N ASN A 80 11.91 4.95 2.43
CA ASN A 80 11.98 6.01 3.45
C ASN A 80 10.99 7.14 3.10
N ASN A 81 10.75 8.04 4.07
CA ASN A 81 9.80 9.14 3.94
C ASN A 81 10.17 10.18 2.86
N ASP A 82 11.44 10.33 2.50
CA ASP A 82 11.86 11.25 1.45
C ASP A 82 11.52 10.66 0.07
N ALA A 83 11.90 9.40 -0.14
CA ALA A 83 11.58 8.65 -1.36
C ALA A 83 10.06 8.48 -1.55
N LEU A 84 9.31 8.33 -0.46
CA LEU A 84 7.84 8.33 -0.49
C LEU A 84 7.32 9.51 -1.32
N CYS A 85 7.85 10.72 -1.09
CA CYS A 85 7.37 11.93 -1.75
C CYS A 85 8.01 12.16 -3.12
N GLU A 86 9.30 11.88 -3.26
CA GLU A 86 10.10 12.37 -4.40
C GLU A 86 10.39 11.31 -5.46
N SER A 87 10.34 10.02 -5.10
CA SER A 87 10.82 8.97 -5.99
C SER A 87 9.84 8.62 -7.10
N ALA A 88 10.40 8.26 -8.26
CA ALA A 88 9.60 7.76 -9.39
C ALA A 88 8.95 6.41 -9.06
N GLU A 89 9.57 5.64 -8.17
CA GLU A 89 9.09 4.35 -7.69
C GLU A 89 7.77 4.50 -6.94
N TRP A 90 7.69 5.44 -6.00
CA TRP A 90 6.46 5.73 -5.27
C TRP A 90 5.39 6.35 -6.16
N GLN A 91 5.76 7.20 -7.12
CA GLN A 91 4.81 7.67 -8.14
C GLN A 91 4.22 6.53 -8.96
N LYS A 92 5.03 5.50 -9.29
CA LYS A 92 4.57 4.32 -10.02
C LYS A 92 3.67 3.43 -9.16
N MET A 93 4.00 3.24 -7.88
CA MET A 93 3.12 2.51 -6.94
C MET A 93 1.76 3.20 -6.77
N ARG A 94 1.72 4.52 -6.63
CA ARG A 94 0.45 5.29 -6.59
C ARG A 94 -0.40 5.06 -7.83
N LYS A 95 0.19 5.08 -9.02
CA LYS A 95 -0.52 4.83 -10.29
C LYS A 95 -1.09 3.41 -10.35
N MET A 96 -0.29 2.41 -10.00
CA MET A 96 -0.75 1.02 -9.94
C MET A 96 -1.88 0.83 -8.92
N ALA A 97 -1.82 1.50 -7.76
CA ALA A 97 -2.88 1.46 -6.77
C ALA A 97 -4.17 2.10 -7.31
N ILE A 98 -4.09 3.24 -8.03
CA ILE A 98 -5.24 3.84 -8.73
C ILE A 98 -5.83 2.86 -9.74
N ASP A 99 -5.01 2.15 -10.51
CA ASP A 99 -5.48 1.14 -11.47
C ASP A 99 -6.23 0.00 -10.76
N ILE A 100 -5.74 -0.47 -9.60
CA ILE A 100 -6.45 -1.46 -8.77
C ILE A 100 -7.80 -0.92 -8.33
N LEU A 101 -7.88 0.33 -7.84
CA LEU A 101 -9.15 0.93 -7.43
C LEU A 101 -10.16 0.96 -8.59
N LEU A 102 -9.72 1.30 -9.80
CA LEU A 102 -10.57 1.32 -11.00
C LEU A 102 -11.06 -0.10 -11.36
N ILE A 103 -10.17 -1.09 -11.38
CA ILE A 103 -10.50 -2.49 -11.72
C ILE A 103 -11.42 -3.13 -10.64
N MET A 104 -11.25 -2.73 -9.39
CA MET A 104 -12.10 -3.19 -8.27
C MET A 104 -13.42 -2.43 -8.17
N ASN A 105 -13.61 -1.36 -8.98
CA ASN A 105 -14.72 -0.43 -8.88
C ASN A 105 -14.85 0.18 -7.46
N TRP A 106 -13.71 0.55 -6.87
CA TRP A 106 -13.61 1.20 -5.58
C TRP A 106 -13.31 2.70 -5.75
N GLU A 107 -13.89 3.51 -4.88
CA GLU A 107 -13.64 4.95 -4.87
C GLU A 107 -12.22 5.26 -4.40
N ASN A 108 -11.58 6.23 -5.05
CA ASN A 108 -10.33 6.81 -4.61
C ASN A 108 -10.59 7.94 -3.61
N ILE A 109 -10.86 7.57 -2.36
CA ILE A 109 -11.05 8.49 -1.23
C ILE A 109 -9.91 8.33 -0.23
N VAL A 110 -9.66 9.38 0.54
CA VAL A 110 -8.72 9.33 1.66
C VAL A 110 -9.27 8.34 2.70
N PRO A 111 -8.54 7.27 3.04
CA PRO A 111 -9.01 6.32 4.02
C PRO A 111 -8.89 6.91 5.44
N THR A 112 -9.52 6.25 6.42
CA THR A 112 -9.30 6.56 7.84
C THR A 112 -7.84 6.28 8.24
N LYS A 113 -7.37 6.86 9.34
CA LYS A 113 -6.05 6.56 9.89
C LYS A 113 -5.85 5.07 10.15
N ALA A 114 -4.61 4.62 10.12
CA ALA A 114 -4.27 3.23 10.41
C ALA A 114 -4.70 2.87 11.85
N ASP A 115 -5.31 1.68 12.02
CA ASP A 115 -5.84 1.21 13.30
C ASP A 115 -4.75 0.66 14.26
N ALA A 116 -3.47 0.66 13.84
CA ALA A 116 -2.37 0.12 14.62
C ALA A 116 -2.06 0.97 15.86
N ILE A 117 -1.73 0.31 16.98
CA ILE A 117 -1.31 0.96 18.23
C ILE A 117 0.22 1.10 18.21
N TYR A 118 0.70 2.34 18.10
CA TYR A 118 2.13 2.65 18.13
C TYR A 118 2.57 3.05 19.55
N ILE A 119 3.59 2.37 20.10
CA ILE A 119 4.18 2.70 21.40
C ILE A 119 5.49 3.43 21.17
N ASN A 120 5.58 4.68 21.64
CA ASN A 120 6.81 5.47 21.59
C ASN A 120 7.67 5.20 22.84
N HIS A 121 8.86 4.62 22.66
CA HIS A 121 9.89 4.55 23.70
C HIS A 121 10.81 5.77 23.54
N GLY A 122 10.40 6.88 24.15
CA GLY A 122 11.18 8.12 24.20
C GLY A 122 12.47 8.00 25.01
#